data_AF-R4YU63-F1
#
_entry.id   AF-R4YU63-F1
#
_cell.length_a   1.000
_cell.length_b   1.000
_cell.length_c   1.000
_cell.angle_alpha   90.00
_cell.angle_beta   90.00
_cell.angle_gamma   90.00
#
_symmetry.space_group_name_H-M   'P 1'
#
loop_
_entity.id
_entity.type
_entity.pdbx_description
1 polymer ?
#
loop_
_entity_poly.entity_id
_entity_poly.type
_entity_poly.pdbx_seq_one_letter_code
_entity_poly.pdbx_strand_id
1 'polypeptide(L)'
;MNYSKAMIDLISEARRRATSEDKPSIKLANPDVLTELNRIYHGSSDTVLKAIIKETFYLAGDRWPDKLLEEVEEDEQAKGPRYITKVYRGQTQLIEVAPEGSMTNKPKTARIYRGQAIA
;
A
#
# COMPACT_ATOMS: atom_id res chain seq x y z
N MET A 1 1.06 22.41 7.52
CA MET A 1 -0.35 22.42 7.96
C MET A 1 -0.34 22.22 9.47
N ASN A 2 -1.03 23.06 10.24
CA ASN A 2 -1.14 22.86 11.68
C ASN A 2 -2.37 22.01 11.96
N TYR A 3 -2.19 20.82 12.54
CA TYR A 3 -3.29 19.96 12.92
C TYR A 3 -3.98 20.49 14.18
N SER A 4 -5.31 20.59 14.15
CA SER A 4 -6.08 20.92 15.34
C SER A 4 -6.05 19.75 16.33
N LYS A 5 -6.29 20.02 17.61
CA LYS A 5 -6.34 18.97 18.64
C LYS A 5 -7.35 17.87 18.29
N ALA A 6 -8.54 18.26 17.81
CA ALA A 6 -9.58 17.32 17.41
C ALA A 6 -9.10 16.39 16.28
N MET A 7 -8.38 16.95 15.30
CA MET A 7 -7.84 16.20 14.18
C MET A 7 -6.73 15.22 14.63
N ILE A 8 -5.88 15.63 15.56
CA ILE A 8 -4.86 14.76 16.18
C ILE A 8 -5.51 13.58 16.90
N ASP A 9 -6.58 13.83 17.64
CA ASP A 9 -7.31 12.80 18.39
C ASP A 9 -7.94 11.79 17.40
N LEU A 10 -8.57 12.26 16.31
CA LEU A 10 -9.13 11.39 15.26
C LEU A 10 -8.07 10.58 14.51
N ILE A 11 -6.93 11.19 14.14
CA ILE A 11 -5.82 10.47 13.49
C ILE A 11 -5.26 9.38 14.41
N SER A 12 -5.16 9.67 15.71
CA SER A 12 -4.70 8.70 16.71
C SER A 12 -5.68 7.53 16.88
N GLU A 13 -6.99 7.80 16.84
CA GLU A 13 -8.03 6.77 16.86
C GLU A 13 -8.07 5.94 15.57
N ALA A 14 -7.92 6.58 14.40
CA ALA A 14 -7.80 5.88 13.12
C ALA A 14 -6.61 4.91 13.15
N ARG A 15 -5.45 5.36 13.66
CA ARG A 15 -4.26 4.52 13.80
C ARG A 15 -4.47 3.31 14.71
N ARG A 16 -5.26 3.43 15.78
CA ARG A 16 -5.55 2.32 16.70
C ARG A 16 -6.36 1.21 16.02
N ARG A 17 -7.27 1.58 15.12
CA ARG A 17 -8.18 0.67 14.41
C ARG A 17 -7.61 0.11 13.11
N ALA A 18 -6.68 0.84 12.48
CA ALA A 18 -6.03 0.39 11.26
C ALA A 18 -5.28 -0.95 11.46
N THR A 19 -5.05 -1.65 10.35
CA THR A 19 -4.29 -2.90 10.34
C THR A 19 -2.83 -2.66 10.77
N SER A 20 -2.12 -3.71 11.14
CA SER A 20 -0.71 -3.58 11.55
C SER A 20 0.20 -3.05 10.43
N GLU A 21 -0.18 -3.25 9.17
CA GLU A 21 0.57 -2.81 7.99
C GLU A 21 0.42 -1.30 7.75
N ASP A 22 -0.76 -0.74 8.02
CA ASP A 22 -1.09 0.68 7.77
C ASP A 22 -0.73 1.63 8.94
N LYS A 23 -0.64 1.09 10.15
CA LYS A 23 -0.22 1.83 11.38
C LYS A 23 1.05 2.69 11.24
N PRO A 24 2.11 2.27 10.53
CA PRO A 24 3.29 3.12 10.33
C PRO A 24 3.01 4.33 9.44
N SER A 25 2.09 4.24 8.47
CA SER A 25 1.72 5.33 7.55
C SER A 25 0.88 6.41 8.21
N ILE A 26 0.00 6.01 9.15
CA ILE A 26 -0.82 6.93 9.95
C ILE A 26 -0.01 7.49 11.14
N LYS A 27 0.92 8.43 10.89
CA LYS A 27 1.70 9.10 11.94
C LYS A 27 1.75 10.61 11.70
N LEU A 28 1.53 11.43 12.73
CA LEU A 28 1.56 12.90 12.62
C LEU A 28 2.87 13.49 12.09
N ALA A 29 3.98 12.76 12.21
CA ALA A 29 5.27 13.15 11.63
C ALA A 29 5.30 13.03 10.10
N ASN A 30 4.40 12.25 9.50
CA ASN A 30 4.27 12.11 8.07
C ASN A 30 3.46 13.31 7.52
N PRO A 31 4.02 14.11 6.59
CA PRO A 31 3.28 15.20 5.96
C PRO A 31 2.10 14.69 5.10
N ASP A 32 2.17 13.45 4.61
CA ASP A 32 1.22 12.86 3.67
C ASP A 32 0.14 11.99 4.35
N VAL A 33 -0.05 12.12 5.67
CA VAL A 33 -1.02 11.32 6.44
C VAL A 33 -2.42 11.34 5.83
N LEU A 34 -2.89 12.49 5.36
CA LEU A 34 -4.23 12.58 4.77
C LEU A 34 -4.33 11.77 3.48
N THR A 35 -3.30 11.77 2.65
CA THR A 35 -3.24 10.95 1.43
C THR A 35 -3.23 9.46 1.77
N GLU A 36 -2.45 9.05 2.76
CA GLU A 36 -2.42 7.67 3.25
C GLU A 36 -3.78 7.25 3.83
N LEU A 37 -4.45 8.12 4.59
CA LEU A 37 -5.80 7.88 5.09
C LEU A 37 -6.82 7.74 3.95
N ASN A 38 -6.65 8.49 2.85
CA ASN A 38 -7.49 8.32 1.66
C ASN A 38 -7.33 6.91 1.07
N ARG A 39 -6.09 6.46 0.89
CA ARG A 39 -5.81 5.10 0.39
C ARG A 39 -6.42 4.03 1.29
N ILE A 40 -6.29 4.19 2.60
CA ILE A 40 -6.86 3.26 3.60
C ILE A 40 -8.39 3.31 3.58
N TYR A 41 -9.00 4.46 3.32
CA TYR A 41 -10.46 4.60 3.22
C TYR A 41 -11.06 3.74 2.09
N HIS A 42 -10.39 3.70 0.92
CA HIS A 42 -10.83 2.88 -0.21
C HIS A 42 -10.51 1.39 -0.01
N GLY A 43 -9.36 1.05 0.59
CA GLY A 43 -8.95 -0.34 0.83
C GLY A 43 -9.58 -1.02 2.05
N SER A 44 -10.13 -0.27 3.00
CA SER A 44 -10.70 -0.82 4.23
C SER A 44 -12.16 -1.26 4.05
N SER A 45 -12.56 -2.29 4.80
CA SER A 45 -13.97 -2.69 4.97
C SER A 45 -14.56 -2.21 6.31
N ASP A 46 -13.75 -1.64 7.20
CA ASP A 46 -14.22 -1.17 8.51
C ASP A 46 -14.99 0.15 8.40
N THR A 47 -16.30 0.06 8.63
CA THR A 47 -17.22 1.21 8.61
C THR A 47 -16.84 2.31 9.59
N VAL A 48 -16.29 1.97 10.77
CA VAL A 48 -15.98 2.97 11.79
C VAL A 48 -14.69 3.69 11.46
N LEU A 49 -13.68 2.98 10.97
CA LEU A 49 -12.47 3.61 10.44
C LEU A 49 -12.80 4.58 9.30
N LYS A 50 -13.69 4.18 8.38
CA LYS A 50 -14.17 5.06 7.30
C LYS A 50 -14.87 6.32 7.83
N ALA A 51 -15.68 6.19 8.87
CA ALA A 51 -16.34 7.33 9.50
C ALA A 51 -15.33 8.32 10.12
N ILE A 52 -14.34 7.81 10.86
CA ILE A 52 -13.27 8.63 11.46
C ILE A 52 -12.47 9.35 10.38
N ILE A 53 -12.15 8.68 9.27
CA ILE A 53 -11.43 9.29 8.16
C ILE A 53 -12.26 10.42 7.53
N LYS A 54 -13.56 10.20 7.28
CA LYS A 54 -14.46 11.25 6.79
C LYS A 54 -14.47 12.46 7.72
N GLU A 55 -14.63 12.25 9.02
CA GLU A 55 -14.64 13.33 10.02
C GLU A 55 -13.31 14.10 10.03
N THR A 56 -12.18 13.38 9.94
CA THR A 56 -10.85 13.98 9.83
C THR A 56 -10.73 14.88 8.60
N PHE A 57 -11.29 14.44 7.46
CA PHE A 57 -11.28 15.17 6.20
C PHE A 57 -12.17 16.41 6.22
N TYR A 58 -13.33 16.34 6.90
CA TYR A 58 -14.16 17.53 7.15
C TYR A 58 -13.41 18.58 7.98
N LEU A 59 -12.64 18.16 9.00
CA LEU A 59 -11.84 19.08 9.81
C LEU A 59 -10.62 19.64 9.08
N ALA A 60 -10.09 18.93 8.07
CA ALA A 60 -8.95 19.36 7.28
C ALA A 60 -9.28 20.54 6.34
N GLY A 61 -10.57 20.80 6.09
CA GLY A 61 -11.07 21.92 5.30
C GLY A 61 -11.53 21.54 3.89
N ASP A 62 -11.99 22.55 3.15
CA ASP A 62 -12.58 22.39 1.82
C ASP A 62 -11.60 21.76 0.83
N ARG A 63 -12.14 20.92 -0.08
CA ARG A 63 -11.47 20.03 -1.06
C ARG A 63 -11.08 18.63 -0.56
N TRP A 64 -10.85 18.42 0.73
CA TRP A 64 -10.50 17.08 1.21
C TRP A 64 -11.68 16.11 1.10
N PRO A 65 -12.90 16.44 1.55
CA PRO A 65 -14.06 15.55 1.39
C PRO A 65 -14.32 15.14 -0.07
N ASP A 66 -14.08 16.05 -1.02
CA ASP A 66 -14.27 15.80 -2.45
C ASP A 66 -13.27 14.75 -2.98
N LYS A 67 -12.04 14.73 -2.46
CA LYS A 67 -11.03 13.70 -2.78
C LYS A 67 -11.38 12.29 -2.30
N LEU A 68 -12.37 12.14 -1.41
CA LEU A 68 -12.90 10.81 -1.03
C LEU A 68 -13.93 10.28 -2.04
N LEU A 69 -14.49 11.17 -2.87
CA LEU A 69 -15.46 10.82 -3.91
C LEU A 69 -14.77 10.46 -5.23
N GLU A 70 -13.64 11.08 -5.51
CA GLU A 70 -12.72 10.62 -6.54
C GLU A 70 -12.19 9.25 -6.09
N GLU A 71 -12.63 8.17 -6.75
CA GLU A 71 -11.94 6.90 -6.63
C GLU A 71 -10.49 7.18 -6.96
N VAL A 72 -9.61 6.97 -5.97
CA VAL A 72 -8.18 6.91 -6.22
C VAL A 72 -8.02 5.77 -7.22
N GLU A 73 -7.93 6.12 -8.50
CA GLU A 73 -7.35 5.24 -9.51
C GLU A 73 -6.06 4.76 -8.88
N GLU A 74 -6.02 3.50 -8.44
CA GLU A 74 -4.84 2.91 -7.83
C GLU A 74 -3.67 3.32 -8.70
N ASP A 75 -2.77 4.13 -8.15
CA ASP A 75 -1.65 4.68 -8.91
C ASP A 75 -1.08 3.54 -9.77
N GLU A 76 -1.20 3.69 -11.09
CA GLU A 76 -0.63 2.76 -12.07
C GLU A 76 0.91 2.66 -11.91
N GLN A 77 1.50 3.35 -10.94
CA GLN A 77 2.87 3.12 -10.44
C GLN A 77 3.09 1.75 -9.82
N ALA A 78 2.05 0.98 -9.47
CA ALA A 78 2.22 -0.45 -9.16
C ALA A 78 2.47 -1.33 -10.42
N LYS A 79 2.30 -0.80 -11.63
CA LYS A 79 2.69 -1.45 -12.90
C LYS A 79 4.06 -0.99 -13.41
N GLY A 80 4.78 -0.16 -12.65
CA GLY A 80 6.17 0.16 -12.98
C GLY A 80 7.10 -1.05 -12.81
N PRO A 81 8.18 -1.15 -13.59
CA PRO A 81 9.16 -2.22 -13.41
C PRO A 81 9.78 -2.18 -12.01
N ARG A 82 9.79 -3.32 -11.31
CA ARG A 82 10.33 -3.44 -9.95
C ARG A 82 11.83 -3.71 -10.03
N TYR A 83 12.66 -2.78 -9.57
CA TYR A 83 14.12 -2.99 -9.56
C TYR A 83 14.58 -3.73 -8.30
N ILE A 84 15.40 -4.77 -8.47
CA ILE A 84 16.04 -5.51 -7.37
C ILE A 84 17.56 -5.39 -7.52
N THR A 85 18.22 -4.95 -6.44
CA THR A 85 19.68 -4.89 -6.36
C THR A 85 20.23 -6.27 -5.99
N LYS A 86 20.94 -6.92 -6.92
CA LYS A 86 21.66 -8.17 -6.63
C LYS A 86 23.15 -7.89 -6.51
N VAL A 87 23.77 -8.42 -5.47
CA VAL A 87 25.22 -8.33 -5.26
C VAL A 87 25.85 -9.67 -5.64
N TYR A 88 26.72 -9.65 -6.64
CA TYR A 88 27.50 -10.83 -7.03
C TYR A 88 28.98 -10.50 -6.99
N ARG A 89 29.75 -11.27 -6.20
CA ARG A 89 31.22 -11.12 -6.06
C ARG A 89 31.68 -9.67 -5.85
N GLY A 90 30.97 -8.90 -5.03
CA GLY A 90 31.33 -7.51 -4.72
C GLY A 90 30.85 -6.46 -5.73
N GLN A 91 30.20 -6.86 -6.83
CA GLN A 91 29.60 -5.95 -7.79
C GLN A 91 28.08 -5.89 -7.58
N THR A 92 27.54 -4.66 -7.48
CA THR A 92 26.11 -4.39 -7.40
C THR A 92 25.54 -4.25 -8.81
N GLN A 93 24.46 -4.99 -9.11
CA GLN A 93 23.70 -4.86 -10.35
C GLN A 93 22.25 -4.51 -10.02
N LEU A 94 21.71 -3.51 -10.72
CA LEU A 94 20.30 -3.15 -10.68
C LEU A 94 19.58 -3.95 -11.76
N ILE A 95 18.74 -4.91 -11.36
CA ILE A 95 18.02 -5.79 -12.30
C ILE A 95 16.55 -5.42 -12.28
N GLU A 96 15.99 -5.22 -13.48
CA GLU A 96 14.56 -5.03 -13.67
C GLU A 96 13.81 -6.36 -13.52
N VAL A 97 12.83 -6.40 -12.62
CA VAL A 97 11.98 -7.57 -12.36
C VAL A 97 10.55 -7.21 -12.74
N ALA A 98 9.98 -8.00 -13.65
CA ALA A 98 8.59 -7.87 -14.06
C ALA A 98 7.64 -8.06 -12.86
N PRO A 99 6.51 -7.34 -12.82
CA PRO A 99 5.53 -7.47 -11.75
C PRO A 99 4.99 -8.90 -11.64
N GLU A 100 4.69 -9.31 -10.41
CA GLU A 100 4.14 -10.63 -10.04
C GLU A 100 2.73 -10.81 -10.62
N GLY A 101 2.67 -11.15 -11.91
CA GLY A 101 1.44 -11.40 -12.67
C GLY A 101 1.68 -12.14 -13.98
N SER A 102 2.93 -12.19 -14.46
CA SER A 102 3.33 -12.91 -15.68
C SER A 102 3.80 -14.35 -15.40
N MET A 103 3.20 -15.05 -14.42
CA MET A 103 3.41 -16.51 -14.26
C MET A 103 2.31 -17.31 -14.97
N THR A 104 2.06 -16.99 -16.24
CA THR A 104 1.39 -17.92 -17.13
C THR A 104 2.35 -19.07 -17.46
N ASN A 105 2.05 -20.25 -16.91
CA ASN A 105 2.64 -21.56 -17.26
C ASN A 105 4.16 -21.68 -17.17
N LYS A 106 4.70 -21.79 -15.94
CA LYS A 106 5.95 -22.56 -15.78
C LYS A 106 5.62 -24.04 -16.03
N PRO A 107 6.25 -24.73 -17.01
CA PRO A 107 6.04 -26.16 -17.17
C PRO A 107 6.52 -26.86 -15.90
N LYS A 108 5.68 -27.73 -15.33
CA LYS A 108 6.06 -28.56 -14.17
C LYS A 108 7.30 -29.36 -14.58
N THR A 109 8.43 -29.13 -13.91
CA THR A 109 9.65 -29.90 -14.16
C THR A 109 9.40 -31.35 -13.77
N ALA A 110 9.48 -32.26 -14.74
CA ALA A 110 9.33 -33.69 -14.50
C ALA A 110 10.43 -34.19 -13.55
N ARG A 111 10.06 -34.96 -12.53
CA ARG A 111 11.03 -35.55 -11.60
C ARG A 111 11.70 -36.74 -12.29
N ILE A 112 13.02 -36.69 -12.46
CA ILE A 112 13.78 -37.78 -13.07
C ILE A 112 14.34 -38.66 -11.95
N TYR A 113 14.09 -39.97 -11.99
CA TYR A 113 14.73 -40.96 -11.13
C TYR A 113 15.44 -41.99 -11.97
N ARG A 114 16.75 -42.21 -11.72
CA ARG A 114 17.59 -43.18 -12.45
C ARG A 114 17.48 -43.05 -13.98
N GLY A 115 17.43 -41.82 -14.48
CA GLY A 115 17.37 -41.53 -15.92
C GLY A 115 15.99 -41.67 -16.57
N GLN A 116 14.93 -41.98 -15.80
CA GLN A 116 13.56 -42.03 -16.30
C GLN A 116 12.71 -40.92 -15.68
N ALA A 117 11.88 -40.27 -16.49
CA ALA A 117 10.90 -39.30 -16.02
C ALA A 117 9.78 -40.05 -15.29
N ILE A 118 9.56 -39.70 -14.02
CA ILE A 118 8.43 -40.17 -13.22
C ILE A 118 7.34 -39.09 -13.29
N ALA A 119 6.11 -39.52 -13.60
CA ALA A 119 4.91 -38.68 -13.64
C ALA A 119 4.41 -38.29 -12.24
#